data_AF-A0A1H2ZRR3-F1
#
_entry.id   AF-A0A1H2ZRR3-F1
#
_cell.length_a   1.000
_cell.length_b   1.000
_cell.length_c   1.000
_cell.angle_alpha   90.00
_cell.angle_beta   90.00
_cell.angle_gamma   90.00
#
_symmetry.space_group_name_H-M   'P 1'
#
loop_
_entity.id
_entity.type
_entity.pdbx_description
1 polymer ?
#
loop_
_entity_poly.entity_id
_entity_poly.type
_entity_poly.pdbx_seq_one_letter_code
_entity_poly.pdbx_strand_id
1 'polypeptide(L)'
;MRGGSLALLALLGGAPALAQAPAPEGTPAEDAAALEACVSEAEDAHACIGVLSSGCLGDQAGTVETVAACYDRERAAWQGRLDAALVSLRGDAAAADAVGAAPEPGMAGTVPTAAPAAPPGPRLSALTRAQDAWAAWRAAECAWYAQGFDPEAATVATAECRMRGVAQRVLSLEPQGQAVTGP
;
A
#
# COMPACT_ATOMS: atom_id res chain seq x y z
N MET A 1 9.56 -75.85 12.70
CA MET A 1 8.94 -74.78 13.51
C MET A 1 8.99 -73.49 12.71
N ARG A 2 7.87 -72.77 12.71
CA ARG A 2 7.60 -71.51 11.99
C ARG A 2 8.29 -70.31 12.65
N GLY A 3 8.51 -69.26 11.87
CA GLY A 3 8.64 -67.87 12.30
C GLY A 3 10.08 -67.34 12.26
N GLY A 4 10.40 -66.21 11.65
CA GLY A 4 9.61 -65.18 10.99
C GLY A 4 10.51 -63.97 10.79
N SER A 5 10.67 -63.53 9.54
CA SER A 5 11.34 -62.29 9.16
C SER A 5 10.61 -61.07 9.71
N LEU A 6 11.32 -59.99 10.01
CA LEU A 6 10.84 -58.61 9.85
C LEU A 6 12.02 -57.63 9.90
N ALA A 7 12.47 -57.24 8.72
CA ALA A 7 13.29 -56.06 8.50
C ALA A 7 12.37 -54.82 8.53
N LEU A 8 12.69 -53.82 9.34
CA LEU A 8 12.06 -52.51 9.30
C LEU A 8 12.98 -51.54 8.52
N LEU A 9 12.65 -51.32 7.25
CA LEU A 9 13.18 -50.22 6.44
C LEU A 9 12.39 -48.96 6.77
N ALA A 10 13.03 -48.00 7.42
CA ALA A 10 12.48 -46.65 7.62
C ALA A 10 12.60 -45.86 6.32
N LEU A 11 11.46 -45.62 5.66
CA LEU A 11 11.32 -44.70 4.53
C LEU A 11 11.29 -43.26 5.08
N LEU A 12 12.38 -42.52 4.86
CA LEU A 12 12.41 -41.07 5.01
C LEU A 12 11.74 -40.44 3.79
N GLY A 13 10.52 -39.91 3.96
CA GLY A 13 9.83 -39.11 2.96
C GLY A 13 10.48 -37.74 2.83
N GLY A 14 11.09 -37.46 1.68
CA GLY A 14 11.42 -36.11 1.26
C GLY A 14 10.15 -35.39 0.81
N ALA A 15 9.82 -34.27 1.44
CA ALA A 15 8.78 -33.38 0.94
C ALA A 15 9.27 -32.69 -0.35
N PRO A 16 8.42 -32.50 -1.36
CA PRO A 16 8.79 -31.74 -2.54
C PRO A 16 8.92 -30.26 -2.13
N ALA A 17 10.12 -29.70 -2.29
CA ALA A 17 10.31 -28.26 -2.27
C ALA A 17 9.59 -27.70 -3.51
N LEU A 18 8.54 -26.90 -3.29
CA LEU A 18 7.96 -26.08 -4.35
C LEU A 18 9.06 -25.14 -4.84
N ALA A 19 9.42 -25.25 -6.11
CA ALA A 19 10.30 -24.31 -6.79
C ALA A 19 9.64 -22.92 -6.73
N GLN A 20 10.10 -22.09 -5.81
CA GLN A 20 9.75 -20.68 -5.77
C GLN A 20 10.48 -20.06 -6.97
N ALA A 21 9.74 -19.46 -7.90
CA ALA A 21 10.34 -18.59 -8.90
C ALA A 21 11.19 -17.55 -8.16
N PRO A 22 12.41 -17.21 -8.65
CA PRO A 22 13.22 -16.19 -8.01
C PRO A 22 12.38 -14.92 -7.87
N ALA A 23 12.28 -14.43 -6.64
CA ALA A 23 11.62 -13.15 -6.38
C ALA A 23 12.40 -12.05 -7.14
N PRO A 24 11.71 -11.05 -7.69
CA PRO A 24 12.39 -9.93 -8.30
C PRO A 24 13.35 -9.28 -7.30
N GLU A 25 14.61 -9.14 -7.70
CA GLU A 25 15.69 -8.52 -6.90
C GLU A 25 15.30 -7.17 -6.27
N GLY A 26 15.74 -6.96 -5.02
CA GLY A 26 15.49 -5.76 -4.19
C GLY A 26 14.73 -6.07 -2.90
N THR A 27 15.19 -5.55 -1.76
CA THR A 27 14.47 -5.66 -0.49
C THR A 27 13.47 -4.50 -0.32
N PRO A 28 12.37 -4.68 0.45
CA PRO A 28 11.40 -3.61 0.68
C PRO A 28 12.02 -2.30 1.24
N ALA A 29 13.11 -2.41 2.01
CA ALA A 29 13.81 -1.26 2.56
C ALA A 29 14.63 -0.52 1.49
N GLU A 30 15.30 -1.24 0.60
CA GLU A 30 16.02 -0.66 -0.54
C GLU A 30 15.06 0.00 -1.52
N ASP A 31 13.92 -0.63 -1.78
CA ASP A 31 12.86 -0.10 -2.65
C ASP A 31 12.30 1.21 -2.11
N ALA A 32 11.99 1.25 -0.81
CA ALA A 32 11.53 2.45 -0.15
C ALA A 32 12.59 3.57 -0.22
N ALA A 33 13.87 3.25 0.00
CA ALA A 33 14.96 4.21 -0.08
C ALA A 33 15.19 4.75 -1.50
N ALA A 34 15.13 3.88 -2.52
CA ALA A 34 15.28 4.26 -3.91
C ALA A 34 14.10 5.14 -4.39
N LEU A 35 12.88 4.81 -3.96
CA LEU A 35 11.72 5.65 -4.25
C LEU A 35 11.79 7.01 -3.56
N GLU A 36 12.20 7.05 -2.28
CA GLU A 36 12.41 8.30 -1.55
C GLU A 36 13.44 9.19 -2.24
N ALA A 37 14.58 8.61 -2.63
CA ALA A 37 15.62 9.33 -3.35
C ALA A 37 15.06 9.97 -4.62
N CYS A 38 14.34 9.20 -5.46
CA CYS A 38 13.70 9.72 -6.67
C CYS A 38 12.78 10.91 -6.36
N VAL A 39 11.83 10.73 -5.42
CA VAL A 39 10.83 11.76 -5.13
C VAL A 39 11.46 13.02 -4.53
N SER A 40 12.53 12.87 -3.75
CA SER A 40 13.24 14.00 -3.12
C SER A 40 14.08 14.81 -4.10
N GLU A 41 14.57 14.18 -5.17
CA GLU A 41 15.46 14.81 -6.15
C GLU A 41 14.74 15.28 -7.42
N ALA A 42 13.59 14.67 -7.76
CA ALA A 42 12.85 15.00 -8.97
C ALA A 42 12.22 16.40 -8.90
N GLU A 43 12.32 17.14 -10.02
CA GLU A 43 11.58 18.39 -10.19
C GLU A 43 10.05 18.17 -10.24
N ASP A 44 9.64 17.01 -10.77
CA ASP A 44 8.26 16.52 -10.76
C ASP A 44 8.22 15.09 -10.21
N ALA A 45 7.67 14.93 -9.01
CA ALA A 45 7.53 13.64 -8.35
C ALA A 45 6.68 12.63 -9.14
N HIS A 46 5.84 13.06 -10.08
CA HIS A 46 5.11 12.14 -10.97
C HIS A 46 6.05 11.36 -11.89
N ALA A 47 7.24 11.88 -12.18
CA ALA A 47 8.25 11.19 -12.97
C ALA A 47 8.81 9.95 -12.26
N CYS A 48 8.64 9.85 -10.93
CA CYS A 48 9.04 8.68 -10.16
C CYS A 48 8.06 7.51 -10.25
N ILE A 49 6.86 7.72 -10.81
CA ILE A 49 5.90 6.64 -11.02
C ILE A 49 6.42 5.72 -12.13
N GLY A 50 6.70 4.48 -11.78
CA GLY A 50 7.25 3.46 -12.67
C GLY A 50 8.75 3.23 -12.49
N VAL A 51 9.46 3.96 -11.62
CA VAL A 51 10.93 3.90 -11.58
C VAL A 51 11.44 2.53 -11.08
N LEU A 52 10.77 1.93 -10.10
CA LEU A 52 11.15 0.63 -9.55
C LEU A 52 10.70 -0.51 -10.45
N SER A 53 9.50 -0.41 -11.01
CA SER A 53 8.94 -1.40 -11.92
C SER A 53 9.70 -1.42 -13.26
N SER A 54 10.07 -0.28 -13.81
CA SER A 54 10.87 -0.22 -15.06
C SER A 54 12.24 -0.86 -14.93
N GLY A 55 12.97 -0.62 -13.82
CA GLY A 55 14.23 -1.32 -13.53
C GLY A 55 14.04 -2.84 -13.43
N CYS A 56 13.03 -3.27 -12.68
CA CYS A 56 12.69 -4.69 -12.53
C CYS A 56 12.34 -5.38 -13.87
N LEU A 57 11.61 -4.68 -14.75
CA LEU A 57 11.27 -5.19 -16.08
C LEU A 57 12.48 -5.30 -17.00
N GLY A 58 13.45 -4.39 -16.88
CA GLY A 58 14.70 -4.42 -17.64
C GLY A 58 15.58 -5.62 -17.31
N ASP A 59 15.59 -6.04 -16.04
CA ASP A 59 16.46 -7.12 -15.55
C ASP A 59 15.80 -8.50 -15.58
N GLN A 60 14.46 -8.58 -15.49
CA GLN A 60 13.77 -9.84 -15.15
C GLN A 60 12.43 -10.10 -15.87
N ALA A 61 12.03 -9.31 -16.86
CA ALA A 61 10.74 -9.55 -17.56
C ALA A 61 10.78 -10.86 -18.39
N GLY A 62 9.82 -11.75 -18.16
CA GLY A 62 9.71 -13.01 -18.90
C GLY A 62 8.34 -13.70 -18.85
N THR A 63 7.58 -13.52 -17.76
CA THR A 63 6.19 -14.01 -17.63
C THR A 63 5.26 -12.93 -17.07
N VAL A 64 3.95 -13.12 -17.25
CA VAL A 64 2.88 -12.28 -16.69
C VAL A 64 3.03 -12.08 -15.19
N GLU A 65 3.35 -13.16 -14.47
CA GLU A 65 3.54 -13.14 -13.02
C GLU A 65 4.73 -12.28 -12.64
N THR A 66 5.86 -12.39 -13.35
CA THR A 66 7.04 -11.57 -13.07
C THR A 66 6.78 -10.09 -13.38
N VAL A 67 6.10 -9.79 -14.48
CA VAL A 67 5.71 -8.40 -14.82
C VAL A 67 4.77 -7.82 -13.76
N ALA A 68 3.74 -8.57 -13.35
CA ALA A 68 2.83 -8.14 -12.28
C ALA A 68 3.57 -7.95 -10.94
N ALA A 69 4.52 -8.82 -10.62
CA ALA A 69 5.34 -8.72 -9.41
C ALA A 69 6.21 -7.44 -9.39
N CYS A 70 6.74 -7.02 -10.55
CA CYS A 70 7.46 -5.75 -10.65
C CYS A 70 6.59 -4.54 -10.28
N TYR A 71 5.34 -4.49 -10.77
CA TYR A 71 4.40 -3.42 -10.40
C TYR A 71 3.96 -3.50 -8.94
N ASP A 72 3.77 -4.72 -8.41
CA ASP A 72 3.39 -4.94 -7.02
C ASP A 72 4.49 -4.54 -6.03
N ARG A 73 5.76 -4.77 -6.38
CA ARG A 73 6.94 -4.29 -5.64
C ARG A 73 6.93 -2.77 -5.52
N GLU A 74 6.77 -2.09 -6.64
CA GLU A 74 6.70 -0.62 -6.65
C GLU A 74 5.47 -0.10 -5.88
N ARG A 75 4.31 -0.72 -6.07
CA ARG A 75 3.09 -0.40 -5.30
C ARG A 75 3.35 -0.48 -3.80
N ALA A 76 4.09 -1.48 -3.33
CA ALA A 76 4.38 -1.64 -1.91
C ALA A 76 5.22 -0.48 -1.35
N ALA A 77 6.22 0.00 -2.10
CA ALA A 77 6.99 1.19 -1.72
C ALA A 77 6.11 2.44 -1.65
N TRP A 78 5.26 2.68 -2.66
CA TRP A 78 4.28 3.77 -2.63
C TRP A 78 3.26 3.63 -1.51
N GLN A 79 2.81 2.42 -1.20
CA GLN A 79 1.86 2.16 -0.11
C GLN A 79 2.47 2.52 1.25
N GLY A 80 3.74 2.19 1.50
CA GLY A 80 4.43 2.60 2.72
C GLY A 80 4.46 4.13 2.88
N ARG A 81 4.70 4.85 1.78
CA ARG A 81 4.65 6.33 1.77
C ARG A 81 3.24 6.88 2.00
N LEU A 82 2.22 6.25 1.41
CA LEU A 82 0.80 6.59 1.66
C LEU A 82 0.44 6.40 3.13
N ASP A 83 0.83 5.29 3.73
CA ASP A 83 0.54 4.99 5.13
C ASP A 83 1.18 6.03 6.06
N ALA A 84 2.44 6.41 5.80
CA ALA A 84 3.13 7.47 6.54
C ALA A 84 2.42 8.83 6.41
N ALA A 85 2.05 9.22 5.19
CA ALA A 85 1.30 10.46 4.95
C ALA A 85 -0.05 10.46 5.68
N LEU A 86 -0.76 9.33 5.66
CA LEU A 86 -2.05 9.21 6.36
C LEU A 86 -1.90 9.22 7.89
N VAL A 87 -0.79 8.71 8.46
CA VAL A 87 -0.51 8.86 9.90
C VAL A 87 -0.40 10.34 10.27
N SER A 88 0.35 11.14 9.50
CA SER A 88 0.47 12.59 9.74
C SER A 88 -0.89 13.28 9.64
N LEU A 89 -1.63 13.06 8.54
CA LEU A 89 -2.91 13.71 8.30
C LEU A 89 -3.97 13.36 9.36
N ARG A 90 -3.97 12.13 9.88
CA ARG A 90 -4.85 11.74 10.99
C ARG A 90 -4.48 12.48 12.28
N GLY A 91 -3.20 12.68 12.55
CA GLY A 91 -2.71 13.47 13.67
C GLY A 91 -3.20 14.92 13.59
N ASP A 92 -3.02 15.56 12.42
CA ASP A 92 -3.47 16.94 12.19
C ASP A 92 -4.99 17.08 12.28
N ALA A 93 -5.73 16.10 11.74
CA ALA A 93 -7.18 16.08 11.81
C ALA A 93 -7.68 15.97 13.25
N ALA A 94 -7.07 15.09 14.06
CA ALA A 94 -7.40 14.93 15.47
C ALA A 94 -7.07 16.20 16.28
N ALA A 95 -5.94 16.85 15.99
CA ALA A 95 -5.56 18.11 16.64
C ALA A 95 -6.56 19.24 16.32
N ALA A 96 -6.98 19.37 15.05
CA ALA A 96 -7.97 20.35 14.65
C ALA A 96 -9.34 20.09 15.29
N ASP A 97 -9.77 18.82 15.35
CA ASP A 97 -11.00 18.43 16.03
C ASP A 97 -10.97 18.76 17.53
N ALA A 98 -9.81 18.60 18.19
CA ALA A 98 -9.64 18.94 19.60
C ALA A 98 -9.74 20.45 19.87
N VAL A 99 -9.22 21.29 18.97
CA VAL A 99 -9.38 22.76 19.06
C VAL A 99 -10.85 23.14 18.96
N GLY A 100 -11.60 22.54 18.04
CA GLY A 100 -13.04 22.80 17.89
C GLY A 100 -13.91 22.27 19.03
N ALA A 101 -13.41 21.30 19.81
CA ALA A 101 -14.09 20.71 20.95
C ALA A 101 -13.80 21.39 22.29
N ALA A 102 -12.83 22.32 22.35
CA ALA A 102 -12.48 23.01 23.57
C ALA A 102 -13.68 23.84 24.09
N PRO A 103 -14.10 23.68 25.36
CA PRO A 103 -15.19 24.46 25.91
C PRO A 103 -14.81 25.95 25.93
N GLU A 104 -15.77 26.80 25.58
CA GLU A 104 -15.63 28.26 25.66
C GLU A 104 -15.16 28.69 27.07
N PRO A 105 -14.30 29.73 27.19
CA PRO A 105 -13.86 30.24 28.48
C PRO A 105 -15.07 30.61 29.36
N GLY A 106 -15.30 29.85 30.44
CA GLY A 106 -16.40 30.10 31.40
C GLY A 106 -17.37 28.93 31.62
N MET A 107 -17.28 27.84 30.85
CA MET A 107 -18.18 26.68 30.93
C MET A 107 -17.58 25.43 31.59
N ALA A 108 -16.55 25.58 32.44
CA ALA A 108 -15.86 24.47 33.10
C ALA A 108 -16.63 23.96 34.34
N GLY A 109 -17.76 23.29 34.12
CA GLY A 109 -18.54 22.62 35.16
C GLY A 109 -18.44 21.09 35.06
N THR A 110 -17.71 20.48 36.01
CA THR A 110 -17.57 19.04 36.31
C THR A 110 -16.89 18.15 35.25
N VAL A 111 -15.80 17.49 35.67
CA VAL A 111 -15.01 16.53 34.88
C VAL A 111 -15.65 15.13 34.97
N PRO A 112 -16.08 14.51 33.87
CA PRO A 112 -16.50 13.10 33.89
C PRO A 112 -15.28 12.17 34.00
N THR A 113 -15.35 11.22 34.93
CA THR A 113 -14.39 10.12 35.06
C THR A 113 -14.57 9.13 33.90
N ALA A 114 -13.47 8.86 33.18
CA ALA A 114 -13.28 7.78 32.21
C ALA A 114 -14.52 7.44 31.36
N ALA A 115 -14.93 8.40 30.52
CA ALA A 115 -15.82 8.09 29.40
C ALA A 115 -15.11 7.12 28.43
N PRO A 116 -15.84 6.19 27.77
CA PRO A 116 -15.28 5.47 26.63
C PRO A 116 -14.67 6.45 25.64
N ALA A 117 -13.63 6.03 24.91
CA ALA A 117 -12.97 6.88 23.92
C ALA A 117 -14.03 7.59 23.07
N ALA A 118 -14.04 8.93 23.15
CA ALA A 118 -15.00 9.73 22.41
C ALA A 118 -14.91 9.34 20.92
N PRO A 119 -16.04 9.33 20.18
CA PRO A 119 -15.99 9.10 18.75
C PRO A 119 -15.03 10.11 18.09
N PRO A 120 -14.36 9.72 17.00
CA PRO A 120 -13.46 10.62 16.29
C PRO A 120 -14.20 11.90 15.90
N GLY A 121 -13.51 13.03 15.98
CA GLY A 121 -14.08 14.31 15.56
C GLY A 121 -14.42 14.34 14.07
N PRO A 122 -15.11 15.41 13.62
CA PRO A 122 -15.64 15.50 12.27
C PRO A 122 -14.54 15.46 11.18
N ARG A 123 -13.38 16.09 11.40
CA ARG A 123 -12.30 16.12 10.39
C ARG A 123 -11.64 14.75 10.24
N LEU A 124 -11.33 14.07 11.35
CA LEU A 124 -10.77 12.71 11.30
C LEU A 124 -11.75 11.72 10.67
N SER A 125 -13.04 11.84 11.00
CA SER A 125 -14.10 11.03 10.40
C SER A 125 -14.23 11.27 8.89
N ALA A 126 -14.12 12.53 8.43
CA ALA A 126 -14.17 12.86 7.01
C ALA A 126 -12.97 12.32 6.24
N LEU A 127 -11.75 12.45 6.79
CA LEU A 127 -10.54 11.89 6.20
C LEU A 127 -10.67 10.37 6.00
N THR A 128 -11.15 9.67 7.03
CA THR A 128 -11.33 8.20 6.97
C THR A 128 -12.30 7.81 5.85
N ARG A 129 -13.49 8.44 5.80
CA ARG A 129 -14.46 8.20 4.72
C ARG A 129 -13.89 8.50 3.33
N ALA A 130 -13.10 9.57 3.21
CA ALA A 130 -12.48 9.93 1.94
C ALA A 130 -11.47 8.87 1.46
N GLN A 131 -10.69 8.28 2.38
CA GLN A 131 -9.76 7.20 2.02
C GLN A 131 -10.49 5.91 1.67
N ASP A 132 -11.53 5.54 2.42
CA ASP A 132 -12.33 4.34 2.13
C ASP A 132 -13.01 4.45 0.77
N ALA A 133 -13.62 5.61 0.49
CA ALA A 133 -14.27 5.89 -0.80
C ALA A 133 -13.26 5.86 -1.95
N TRP A 134 -12.07 6.45 -1.77
CA TRP A 134 -11.01 6.41 -2.78
C TRP A 134 -10.53 4.98 -3.05
N ALA A 135 -10.32 4.18 -2.00
CA ALA A 135 -9.87 2.80 -2.15
C ALA A 135 -10.90 1.94 -2.91
N ALA A 136 -12.18 2.14 -2.61
CA ALA A 136 -13.28 1.48 -3.31
C ALA A 136 -13.36 1.93 -4.78
N TRP A 137 -13.29 3.24 -5.05
CA TRP A 137 -13.26 3.77 -6.40
C TRP A 137 -12.08 3.21 -7.21
N ARG A 138 -10.85 3.26 -6.68
CA ARG A 138 -9.65 2.71 -7.33
C ARG A 138 -9.82 1.23 -7.66
N ALA A 139 -10.40 0.45 -6.75
CA ALA A 139 -10.66 -0.98 -7.00
C ALA A 139 -11.62 -1.18 -8.18
N ALA A 140 -12.70 -0.41 -8.25
CA ALA A 140 -13.66 -0.44 -9.35
C ALA A 140 -13.03 0.05 -10.67
N GLU A 141 -12.26 1.14 -10.62
CA GLU A 141 -11.56 1.73 -11.76
C GLU A 141 -10.58 0.73 -12.37
N CYS A 142 -9.75 0.07 -11.56
CA CYS A 142 -8.81 -0.94 -12.06
C CYS A 142 -9.51 -2.19 -12.59
N ALA A 143 -10.64 -2.59 -12.00
CA ALA A 143 -11.45 -3.68 -12.54
C ALA A 143 -12.08 -3.33 -13.89
N TRP A 144 -12.50 -2.08 -14.07
CA TRP A 144 -13.01 -1.57 -15.35
C TRP A 144 -11.88 -1.47 -16.40
N TYR A 145 -10.73 -0.90 -16.03
CA TYR A 145 -9.56 -0.78 -16.89
C TYR A 145 -9.09 -2.14 -17.45
N ALA A 146 -9.08 -3.18 -16.60
CA ALA A 146 -8.70 -4.53 -16.99
C ALA A 146 -9.61 -5.14 -18.08
N GLN A 147 -10.84 -4.66 -18.26
CA GLN A 147 -11.76 -5.14 -19.31
C GLN A 147 -11.28 -4.79 -20.73
N GLY A 148 -10.32 -3.86 -20.87
CA GLY A 148 -9.71 -3.52 -22.15
C GLY A 148 -8.68 -4.52 -22.65
N PHE A 149 -8.36 -5.55 -21.87
CA PHE A 149 -7.26 -6.49 -22.10
C PHE A 149 -7.78 -7.93 -22.22
N ASP A 150 -7.00 -8.80 -22.89
CA ASP A 150 -7.23 -10.24 -22.81
C ASP A 150 -6.96 -10.77 -21.38
N PRO A 151 -7.43 -11.97 -21.01
CA PRO A 151 -7.29 -12.49 -19.64
C PRO A 151 -5.86 -12.57 -19.12
N GLU A 152 -4.88 -12.78 -20.00
CA GLU A 152 -3.46 -12.87 -19.64
C GLU A 152 -2.91 -11.48 -19.31
N ALA A 153 -3.15 -10.50 -20.19
CA ALA A 153 -2.73 -9.12 -20.00
C ALA A 153 -3.52 -8.37 -18.91
N ALA A 154 -4.77 -8.77 -18.62
CA ALA A 154 -5.62 -8.15 -17.61
C ALA A 154 -5.01 -8.17 -16.19
N THR A 155 -4.22 -9.21 -15.88
CA THR A 155 -3.51 -9.32 -14.60
C THR A 155 -2.45 -8.24 -14.46
N VAL A 156 -1.63 -8.04 -15.51
CA VAL A 156 -0.62 -6.98 -15.55
C VAL A 156 -1.26 -5.60 -15.51
N ALA A 157 -2.28 -5.37 -16.32
CA ALA A 157 -3.02 -4.11 -16.37
C ALA A 157 -3.62 -3.73 -15.00
N THR A 158 -4.15 -4.73 -14.27
CA THR A 158 -4.65 -4.52 -12.90
C THR A 158 -3.53 -4.14 -11.93
N ALA A 159 -2.36 -4.78 -12.02
CA ALA A 159 -1.21 -4.50 -11.16
C ALA A 159 -0.66 -3.08 -11.40
N GLU A 160 -0.45 -2.70 -12.66
CA GLU A 160 -0.02 -1.35 -13.03
C GLU A 160 -1.03 -0.30 -12.57
N CYS A 161 -2.33 -0.49 -12.83
CA CYS A 161 -3.37 0.44 -12.41
C CYS A 161 -3.35 0.69 -10.89
N ARG A 162 -3.21 -0.39 -10.10
CA ARG A 162 -3.14 -0.28 -8.63
C ARG A 162 -1.89 0.48 -8.19
N MET A 163 -0.74 0.19 -8.79
CA MET A 163 0.52 0.88 -8.51
C MET A 163 0.38 2.38 -8.76
N ARG A 164 -0.06 2.77 -9.97
CA ARG A 164 -0.22 4.17 -10.36
C ARG A 164 -1.24 4.89 -9.49
N GLY A 165 -2.36 4.25 -9.18
CA GLY A 165 -3.40 4.82 -8.31
C GLY A 165 -2.89 5.13 -6.90
N VAL A 166 -2.10 4.23 -6.28
CA VAL A 166 -1.49 4.48 -4.97
C VAL A 166 -0.48 5.64 -5.05
N ALA A 167 0.40 5.63 -6.05
CA ALA A 167 1.40 6.68 -6.23
C ALA A 167 0.75 8.06 -6.40
N GLN A 168 -0.24 8.18 -7.30
CA GLN A 168 -1.00 9.42 -7.49
C GLN A 168 -1.69 9.89 -6.21
N ARG A 169 -2.22 8.96 -5.39
CA ARG A 169 -2.84 9.32 -4.13
C ARG A 169 -1.85 9.91 -3.14
N VAL A 170 -0.65 9.32 -3.02
CA VAL A 170 0.45 9.89 -2.21
C VAL A 170 0.71 11.32 -2.65
N LEU A 171 0.98 11.53 -3.93
CA LEU A 171 1.33 12.85 -4.46
C LEU A 171 0.20 13.88 -4.29
N SER A 172 -1.07 13.45 -4.36
CA SER A 172 -2.22 14.32 -4.11
C SER A 172 -2.39 14.74 -2.64
N LEU A 173 -1.92 13.90 -1.70
CA LEU A 173 -2.07 14.13 -0.27
C LEU A 173 -0.89 14.85 0.36
N GLU A 174 0.28 14.79 -0.27
CA GLU A 174 1.46 15.53 0.16
C GLU A 174 1.27 17.05 0.00
N PRO A 175 1.96 17.89 0.80
CA PRO A 175 1.74 19.34 0.84
C PRO A 175 1.80 20.02 -0.54
N GLN A 176 2.65 19.50 -1.43
CA GLN A 176 2.80 19.99 -2.80
C GLN A 176 1.55 19.73 -3.65
N GLY A 177 0.84 18.62 -3.44
CA GLY A 177 -0.44 18.31 -4.11
C GLY A 177 -1.64 19.04 -3.50
N GLN A 178 -1.62 19.32 -2.19
CA GLN A 178 -2.67 20.09 -1.51
C GLN A 178 -2.71 21.56 -1.96
N ALA A 179 -1.56 22.14 -2.29
CA ALA A 179 -1.48 23.50 -2.83
C ALA A 179 -2.20 23.66 -4.19
N VAL A 180 -2.34 22.56 -4.95
CA VAL A 180 -2.94 22.55 -6.29
C VAL A 180 -4.44 22.20 -6.25
N THR A 181 -4.89 21.47 -5.24
CA THR A 181 -6.28 20.97 -5.14
C THR A 181 -7.16 21.70 -4.11
N GLY A 182 -6.57 22.59 -3.31
CA GLY A 182 -7.24 23.29 -2.20
C GLY A 182 -7.24 22.45 -0.91
N PRO A 183 -7.40 23.09 0.27
CA PRO A 183 -7.39 22.41 1.56
C PRO A 183 -8.58 21.48 1.80
#